data_AF-A0A147J646-F1
#
_entry.id   AF-A0A147J646-F1
#
_cell.length_a   1.000
_cell.length_b   1.000
_cell.length_c   1.000
_cell.angle_alpha   90.00
_cell.angle_beta   90.00
_cell.angle_gamma   90.00
#
_symmetry.space_group_name_H-M   'P 1'
#
loop_
_entity.id
_entity.type
_entity.pdbx_description
1 polymer ?
#
loop_
_entity_poly.entity_id
_entity_poly.type
_entity_poly.pdbx_seq_one_letter_code
_entity_poly.pdbx_strand_id
1 'polypeptide(L)' 'AKLSPEAARTFAGVDRRYIDAVFAVTDRHPGGTMGYLKDALGLDAAKIATLRGMYLTKG' A
#
# COMPACT_ATOMS: atom_id res chain seq x y z
N ALA A 1 -19.71 -23.95 -5.39
CA ALA A 1 -20.51 -23.04 -6.24
C ALA A 1 -19.57 -22.30 -7.20
N LYS A 2 -19.94 -22.13 -8.48
CA LYS A 2 -19.17 -21.25 -9.39
C LYS A 2 -19.57 -19.80 -9.12
N LEU A 3 -18.58 -18.92 -8.99
CA LEU A 3 -18.82 -17.48 -8.90
C LEU A 3 -19.59 -17.00 -10.13
N SER A 4 -20.47 -16.01 -9.95
CA SER A 4 -21.11 -15.35 -11.09
C SER A 4 -20.03 -14.67 -11.95
N PRO A 5 -20.26 -14.48 -13.26
CA PRO A 5 -19.32 -13.77 -14.13
C PRO A 5 -18.98 -12.36 -13.64
N GLU A 6 -19.91 -11.69 -12.94
CA GLU A 6 -19.67 -10.40 -12.29
C GLU A 6 -18.71 -10.52 -11.10
N ALA A 7 -18.97 -11.45 -10.17
CA ALA A 7 -18.07 -11.69 -9.04
C ALA A 7 -16.66 -12.08 -9.51
N ALA A 8 -16.56 -12.94 -10.54
CA ALA A 8 -15.29 -13.32 -11.14
C ALA A 8 -14.52 -12.12 -11.71
N ARG A 9 -15.21 -11.14 -12.35
CA ARG A 9 -14.59 -9.91 -12.85
C ARG A 9 -14.12 -8.98 -11.73
N THR A 10 -14.88 -8.85 -10.65
CA THR A 10 -14.47 -8.07 -9.48
C THR A 10 -13.22 -8.66 -8.81
N PHE A 11 -13.10 -9.99 -8.75
CA PHE A 11 -11.91 -10.65 -8.19
C PHE A 11 -10.71 -10.69 -9.16
N ALA A 12 -10.96 -10.72 -10.48
CA ALA A 12 -9.90 -10.73 -11.49
C ALA A 12 -9.38 -9.33 -11.83
N GLY A 13 -10.15 -8.27 -11.53
CA GLY A 13 -9.80 -6.89 -11.82
C GLY A 13 -9.10 -6.20 -10.66
N VAL A 14 -8.24 -5.24 -10.99
CA VAL A 14 -7.72 -4.29 -10.01
C VAL A 14 -8.56 -3.02 -10.12
N ASP A 15 -9.38 -2.72 -9.11
CA ASP A 15 -10.17 -1.48 -9.06
C ASP A 15 -9.36 -0.39 -8.33
N ARG A 16 -9.25 0.78 -8.96
CA ARG A 16 -8.54 1.95 -8.41
C ARG A 16 -9.05 2.33 -7.01
N ARG A 17 -10.34 2.14 -6.75
CA ARG A 17 -10.95 2.46 -5.44
C ARG A 17 -10.32 1.67 -4.30
N TYR A 18 -9.79 0.47 -4.57
CA TYR A 18 -9.12 -0.33 -3.54
C TYR A 18 -7.80 0.31 -3.09
N ILE A 19 -6.99 0.82 -4.02
CA ILE A 19 -5.74 1.49 -3.65
C ILE A 19 -6.00 2.86 -3.03
N ASP A 20 -7.01 3.60 -3.51
CA ASP A 20 -7.40 4.87 -2.90
C ASP A 20 -7.89 4.70 -1.46
N ALA A 21 -8.63 3.63 -1.16
CA ALA A 21 -9.04 3.31 0.20
C ALA A 21 -7.85 3.04 1.13
N VAL A 22 -6.81 2.37 0.64
CA VAL A 22 -5.58 2.14 1.41
C VAL A 22 -4.87 3.46 1.71
N PHE A 23 -4.70 4.34 0.72
CA PHE A 23 -4.07 5.64 0.95
C PHE A 23 -4.86 6.50 1.94
N ALA A 24 -6.20 6.47 1.88
CA ALA A 24 -7.03 7.17 2.85
C ALA A 24 -6.87 6.67 4.29
N VAL A 25 -6.47 5.40 4.49
CA VAL A 25 -6.15 4.86 5.81
C VAL A 25 -4.79 5.38 6.28
N THR A 26 -3.76 5.28 5.42
CA THR A 26 -2.40 5.69 5.81
C THR A 26 -2.30 7.19 6.06
N ASP A 27 -3.02 8.01 5.30
CA ASP A 27 -3.02 9.47 5.45
C ASP A 27 -3.71 9.95 6.74
N ARG A 28 -4.70 9.21 7.24
CA ARG A 28 -5.40 9.53 8.49
C ARG A 28 -4.67 9.07 9.75
N HIS A 29 -3.63 8.25 9.63
CA HIS A 29 -2.85 7.81 10.78
C HIS A 29 -2.15 9.00 11.45
N PRO A 30 -1.98 9.04 12.79
CA PRO A 30 -1.17 10.06 13.45
C PRO A 30 0.24 10.13 12.86
N GLY A 31 0.65 11.31 12.36
CA GLY A 31 1.90 11.46 11.60
C GLY A 31 1.80 11.09 10.11
N GLY A 32 0.59 10.90 9.60
CA GLY A 32 0.27 10.56 8.21
C GLY A 32 0.87 9.24 7.76
N THR A 33 1.06 9.11 6.45
CA THR A 33 1.64 7.90 5.85
C THR A 33 3.00 7.54 6.45
N MET A 34 3.85 8.52 6.78
CA MET A 34 5.15 8.24 7.43
C MET A 34 5.00 7.72 8.86
N GLY A 35 4.02 8.22 9.61
CA GLY A 35 3.65 7.67 10.91
C GLY A 35 3.18 6.22 10.78
N TYR A 36 2.34 5.92 9.79
CA TYR A 36 1.86 4.56 9.54
C TYR A 36 3.01 3.60 9.22
N LEU A 37 3.91 3.99 8.31
CA LEU A 37 5.09 3.18 7.95
C LEU A 37 5.96 2.89 9.18
N LYS A 38 6.18 3.88 10.05
CA LYS A 38 6.96 3.70 11.27
C LYS A 38 6.24 2.81 12.28
N ASP A 39 5.02 3.15 12.64
CA ASP A 39 4.34 2.58 13.79
C ASP A 39 3.72 1.20 13.50
N ALA A 40 3.14 1.02 12.30
CA ALA A 40 2.50 -0.22 11.91
C ALA A 40 3.46 -1.21 11.24
N LEU A 41 4.47 -0.71 10.50
CA LEU A 41 5.39 -1.56 9.73
C LEU A 41 6.82 -1.56 10.26
N GLY A 42 7.14 -0.76 11.28
CA GLY A 42 8.49 -0.67 11.84
C GLY A 42 9.52 -0.04 10.89
N LEU A 43 9.05 0.72 9.89
CA LEU A 43 9.86 1.35 8.85
C LEU A 43 10.14 2.82 9.20
N ASP A 44 11.18 3.04 9.99
CA ASP A 44 11.70 4.38 10.23
C ASP A 44 12.40 4.98 8.99
N ALA A 45 12.79 6.25 9.11
CA ALA A 45 13.44 6.99 8.03
C ALA A 45 14.75 6.34 7.54
N ALA A 46 15.54 5.73 8.44
CA ALA A 46 16.80 5.09 8.07
C ALA A 46 16.54 3.82 7.24
N LYS A 47 15.58 2.99 7.65
CA LYS A 47 15.16 1.82 6.86
C LYS A 47 14.59 2.21 5.51
N ILE A 48 13.76 3.25 5.45
CA ILE A 48 13.23 3.77 4.18
C ILE A 48 14.36 4.25 3.26
N ALA A 49 15.36 4.95 3.79
CA ALA A 49 16.53 5.38 3.02
C ALA A 49 17.31 4.18 2.46
N THR A 50 17.53 3.14 3.26
CA THR A 50 18.15 1.88 2.80
C THR A 50 17.35 1.24 1.67
N LEU A 51 16.03 1.08 1.83
CA LEU A 51 15.17 0.50 0.79
C LEU A 51 15.22 1.32 -0.51
N ARG A 52 15.16 2.65 -0.42
CA ARG A 52 15.32 3.53 -1.60
C ARG A 52 16.67 3.32 -2.28
N GLY A 53 17.74 3.24 -1.49
CA GLY A 53 19.09 2.96 -1.99
C GLY A 53 19.26 1.57 -2.60
N MET A 54 18.40 0.59 -2.28
CA MET A 54 18.42 -0.74 -2.89
C MET A 54 17.63 -0.81 -4.19
N TYR A 55 16.47 -0.17 -4.24
CA TYR A 55 15.48 -0.39 -5.30
C TYR A 55 15.36 0.76 -6.32
N LEU A 56 15.80 1.98 -5.99
CA LEU A 56 15.65 3.15 -6.87
C LEU A 56 16.94 3.60 -7.55
N THR A 57 18.09 3.06 -7.13
CA THR A 57 19.41 3.42 -7.67
C THR A 57 19.99 2.35 -8.60
N LYS A 58 19.38 1.15 -8.63
CA LYS A 58 19.65 0.12 -9.65
C LYS A 58 18.75 0.38 -10.86
N GLY A 59 19.15 1.35 -11.67
CA GLY A 59 18.68 1.59 -13.04
C GLY A 59 19.85 1.49 -13.99
#